data_AF-A0A2R7L0L1-F1
#
_entry.id   AF-A0A2R7L0L1-F1
#
_cell.length_a   1.000
_cell.length_b   1.000
_cell.length_c   1.000
_cell.angle_alpha   90.00
_cell.angle_beta   90.00
_cell.angle_gamma   90.00
#
_symmetry.space_group_name_H-M   'P 1'
#
loop_
_entity.id
_entity.type
_entity.pdbx_description
1 polymer ?
#
loop_
_entity_poly.entity_id
_entity_poly.type
_entity_poly.pdbx_seq_one_letter_code
_entity_poly.pdbx_strand_id
1 'polypeptide(L)'
;MKTIDEEIWDYLDGGLTADQKAEISAKISSDPAYQEVFTELQEVHQLMKGAELEEPSMSFTRNVMDQVKLEIAPIALKTKVSKTIIYSIAAFFLLSIVAIMIYTIANSTLSDETFEVPSLKLPVNTQEFITPTSIRIFFFVDIVLALIYLDSFLRRKKA
;
A
#
# COMPACT_ATOMS: atom_id res chain seq x y z
N MET A 1 -3.78 -28.67 9.53
CA MET A 1 -5.08 -29.00 8.93
C MET A 1 -6.10 -28.85 10.02
N LYS A 2 -7.22 -28.17 9.77
CA LYS A 2 -8.31 -28.12 10.74
C LYS A 2 -8.97 -29.49 10.81
N THR A 3 -9.47 -29.87 11.99
CA THR A 3 -10.27 -31.09 12.12
C THR A 3 -11.67 -30.87 11.57
N ILE A 4 -12.40 -31.95 11.27
CA ILE A 4 -13.79 -31.90 10.79
C ILE A 4 -14.66 -31.09 11.78
N ASP A 5 -14.46 -31.31 13.07
CA ASP A 5 -15.17 -30.64 14.17
C ASP A 5 -14.92 -29.12 14.17
N GLU A 6 -13.67 -28.69 13.98
CA GLU A 6 -13.30 -27.26 13.94
C GLU A 6 -13.94 -26.54 12.74
N GLU A 7 -13.98 -27.18 11.57
CA GLU A 7 -14.63 -26.61 10.37
C GLU A 7 -16.14 -26.45 10.56
N ILE A 8 -16.78 -27.41 11.23
CA ILE A 8 -18.22 -27.37 11.53
C ILE A 8 -18.54 -26.33 12.61
N TRP A 9 -17.70 -26.19 13.64
CA TRP A 9 -17.85 -25.14 14.65
C TRP A 9 -17.76 -23.74 14.04
N ASP A 10 -16.75 -23.49 13.20
CA ASP A 10 -16.61 -22.21 12.48
C ASP A 10 -17.86 -21.90 11.62
N TYR A 11 -18.50 -22.95 11.08
CA TYR A 11 -19.75 -22.85 10.33
C TYR A 11 -20.98 -22.52 11.20
N LEU A 12 -21.08 -23.10 12.39
CA LEU A 12 -22.16 -22.83 13.34
C LEU A 12 -22.05 -21.42 13.97
N ASP A 13 -20.83 -20.95 14.23
CA ASP A 13 -20.55 -19.63 14.82
C ASP A 13 -20.70 -18.47 13.82
N GLY A 14 -20.71 -18.77 12.52
CA GLY A 14 -20.94 -17.78 11.46
C GLY A 14 -19.73 -16.87 11.16
N GLY A 15 -18.52 -17.26 11.58
CA GLY A 15 -17.28 -16.51 11.35
C GLY A 15 -16.64 -16.70 9.97
N LEU A 16 -17.25 -17.51 9.09
CA LEU A 16 -16.71 -17.87 7.78
C LEU A 16 -17.12 -16.91 6.65
N THR A 17 -16.30 -16.85 5.60
CA THR A 17 -16.66 -16.16 4.36
C THR A 17 -17.73 -16.92 3.57
N ALA A 18 -18.43 -16.22 2.67
CA ALA A 18 -19.53 -16.80 1.88
C ALA A 18 -19.10 -18.05 1.08
N ASP A 19 -17.89 -18.04 0.54
CA ASP A 19 -17.34 -19.15 -0.26
C ASP A 19 -17.03 -20.37 0.62
N GLN A 20 -16.44 -20.16 1.80
CA GLN A 20 -16.13 -21.23 2.76
C GLN A 20 -17.40 -21.86 3.32
N LYS A 21 -18.44 -21.05 3.54
CA LYS A 21 -19.75 -21.51 3.98
C LYS A 21 -20.39 -22.45 2.94
N ALA A 22 -20.31 -22.10 1.67
CA ALA A 22 -20.82 -22.94 0.58
C ALA A 22 -20.06 -24.27 0.49
N GLU A 23 -18.72 -24.24 0.61
CA GLU A 23 -17.89 -25.44 0.59
C GLU A 23 -18.22 -26.40 1.74
N ILE A 24 -18.32 -25.89 2.97
CA ILE A 24 -18.64 -26.71 4.14
C ILE A 24 -20.09 -27.24 4.06
N SER A 25 -21.05 -26.44 3.58
CA SER A 25 -22.41 -26.92 3.36
C SER A 25 -22.52 -28.04 2.31
N ALA A 26 -21.67 -28.00 1.28
CA ALA A 26 -21.56 -29.07 0.29
C ALA A 26 -20.92 -30.33 0.89
N LYS A 27 -19.89 -30.18 1.74
CA LYS A 27 -19.26 -31.29 2.47
C LYS A 27 -20.25 -31.97 3.43
N ILE A 28 -21.03 -31.20 4.19
CA ILE A 28 -22.09 -31.73 5.07
C ILE A 28 -23.16 -32.52 4.28
N SER A 29 -23.43 -32.11 3.04
CA SER A 29 -24.44 -32.78 2.20
C SER A 29 -23.90 -34.00 1.42
N SER A 30 -22.58 -34.14 1.30
CA SER A 30 -21.94 -35.16 0.45
C SER A 30 -21.22 -36.25 1.25
N ASP A 31 -20.74 -35.94 2.46
CA ASP A 31 -20.00 -36.87 3.31
C ASP A 31 -20.82 -37.26 4.57
N PRO A 32 -21.16 -38.55 4.77
CA PRO A 32 -21.88 -39.00 5.95
C PRO A 32 -21.14 -38.73 7.27
N ALA A 33 -19.80 -38.69 7.27
CA ALA A 33 -19.02 -38.39 8.47
C ALA A 33 -19.17 -36.92 8.90
N TYR A 34 -19.22 -35.99 7.95
CA TYR A 34 -19.50 -34.57 8.24
C TYR A 34 -20.94 -34.36 8.73
N GLN A 35 -21.89 -35.15 8.23
CA GLN A 35 -23.29 -35.06 8.65
C GLN A 35 -23.49 -35.49 10.11
N GLU A 36 -22.85 -36.59 10.53
CA GLU A 36 -22.94 -37.10 11.90
C GLU A 36 -22.38 -36.09 12.92
N VAL A 37 -21.17 -35.58 12.67
CA VAL A 37 -20.53 -34.56 13.51
C VAL A 37 -21.36 -33.27 13.52
N PHE A 38 -21.93 -32.87 12.38
CA PHE A 38 -22.81 -31.69 12.31
C PHE A 38 -24.04 -31.83 13.20
N THR A 39 -24.69 -33.00 13.20
CA THR A 39 -25.86 -33.24 14.05
C THR A 39 -25.51 -33.18 15.54
N GLU A 40 -24.41 -33.81 15.96
CA GLU A 40 -23.95 -33.79 17.34
C GLU A 40 -23.62 -32.37 17.81
N LEU A 41 -22.82 -31.63 17.02
CA LEU A 41 -22.43 -30.26 17.37
C LEU A 41 -23.60 -29.29 17.34
N GLN A 42 -24.59 -29.51 16.46
CA GLN A 42 -25.81 -28.70 16.45
C GLN A 42 -26.63 -28.88 17.72
N GLU A 43 -26.76 -30.11 18.24
CA GLU A 43 -27.44 -30.39 19.50
C GLU A 43 -26.74 -29.70 20.68
N VAL A 44 -25.41 -29.81 20.76
CA VAL A 44 -24.60 -29.13 21.77
C VAL A 44 -24.76 -27.60 21.69
N HIS A 45 -24.71 -27.04 20.49
CA HIS A 45 -24.89 -25.61 20.27
C HIS A 45 -26.30 -25.13 20.66
N GLN A 46 -27.34 -25.94 20.44
CA GLN A 46 -28.69 -25.63 20.93
C GLN A 46 -28.80 -25.68 22.45
N LEU A 47 -28.17 -26.66 23.10
CA LEU A 47 -28.12 -26.75 24.56
C LEU A 47 -27.41 -25.52 25.18
N MET A 48 -26.30 -25.08 24.58
CA MET A 48 -25.60 -23.87 25.03
C MET A 48 -26.40 -22.60 24.81
N LYS A 49 -27.15 -22.49 23.70
CA LYS A 49 -28.07 -21.36 23.46
C LYS A 49 -29.23 -21.30 24.46
N GLY A 50 -29.64 -22.45 25.00
CA GLY A 50 -30.67 -22.56 26.01
C GLY A 50 -30.17 -22.32 27.44
N ALA A 51 -28.86 -22.23 27.65
CA ALA A 51 -28.31 -21.88 28.96
C ALA A 51 -28.68 -20.43 29.30
N GLU A 52 -29.15 -20.22 30.54
CA GLU A 52 -29.46 -18.88 31.03
C GLU A 52 -28.18 -18.03 31.01
N LEU A 53 -28.24 -16.92 30.28
CA LEU A 53 -27.15 -15.95 30.25
C LEU A 53 -27.08 -15.29 31.63
N GLU A 54 -26.02 -15.59 32.39
CA GLU A 54 -25.75 -14.89 33.65
C GLU A 54 -25.50 -13.41 33.37
N GLU A 55 -26.21 -12.54 34.09
CA GLU A 55 -26.00 -11.11 33.98
C GLU A 55 -24.62 -10.75 34.55
N PRO A 56 -23.79 -9.99 33.82
CA PRO A 56 -22.49 -9.58 34.33
C PRO A 56 -22.65 -8.66 35.55
N SER A 57 -21.60 -8.56 36.37
CA SER A 57 -21.63 -7.65 37.52
C SER A 57 -21.92 -6.20 37.10
N MET A 58 -22.59 -5.43 37.98
CA MET A 58 -22.89 -4.01 37.77
C MET A 58 -21.68 -3.14 37.38
N SER A 59 -20.47 -3.58 37.74
CA SER A 59 -19.22 -2.85 37.45
C SER A 59 -18.49 -3.29 36.18
N PHE A 60 -18.94 -4.36 35.53
CA PHE A 60 -18.27 -4.97 34.37
C PHE A 60 -18.07 -3.97 33.23
N THR A 61 -19.16 -3.33 32.78
CA THR A 61 -19.12 -2.36 31.68
C THR A 61 -18.18 -1.19 31.99
N ARG A 62 -18.17 -0.71 33.24
CA ARG A 62 -17.25 0.35 33.65
C ARG A 62 -15.79 -0.11 33.55
N ASN A 63 -15.47 -1.27 34.09
CA ASN A 63 -14.10 -1.79 34.12
C ASN A 63 -13.57 -2.08 32.72
N VAL A 64 -14.39 -2.63 31.82
CA VAL A 64 -14.02 -2.91 30.43
C VAL A 64 -13.84 -1.61 29.64
N MET A 65 -14.80 -0.69 29.73
CA MET A 65 -14.73 0.57 28.98
C MET A 65 -13.60 1.48 29.45
N ASP A 66 -13.23 1.44 30.73
CA ASP A 66 -12.08 2.18 31.23
C ASP A 66 -10.76 1.60 30.73
N GLN A 67 -10.66 0.28 30.53
CA GLN A 67 -9.50 -0.34 29.88
C GLN A 67 -9.42 -0.02 28.38
N VAL A 68 -10.55 -0.07 27.67
CA VAL A 68 -10.61 0.25 26.22
C VAL A 68 -10.25 1.70 25.94
N LYS A 69 -10.62 2.64 26.83
CA LYS A 69 -10.23 4.06 26.69
C LYS A 69 -8.72 4.32 26.82
N LEU A 70 -8.01 3.45 27.54
CA LEU A 70 -6.56 3.54 27.67
C LEU A 70 -5.84 3.05 26.41
N GLU A 71 -6.54 2.28 25.57
CA GLU A 71 -6.03 1.87 24.28
C GLU A 71 -6.10 3.05 23.30
N ILE A 72 -4.93 3.44 22.80
CA ILE A 72 -4.83 4.52 21.81
C ILE A 72 -5.55 4.03 20.55
N ALA A 73 -6.61 4.74 20.13
CA ALA A 73 -7.32 4.45 18.89
C ALA A 73 -6.31 4.23 17.75
N PRO A 74 -6.54 3.27 16.83
CA PRO A 74 -5.60 2.98 15.76
C PRO A 74 -5.43 4.22 14.88
N ILE A 75 -4.37 5.00 15.16
CA ILE A 75 -4.00 6.14 14.34
C ILE A 75 -3.42 5.54 13.08
N ALA A 76 -4.15 5.69 11.97
CA ALA A 76 -3.59 5.44 10.66
C ALA A 76 -2.30 6.27 10.53
N LEU A 77 -1.14 5.59 10.61
CA LEU A 77 0.17 6.20 10.51
C LEU A 77 0.34 6.76 9.10
N LYS A 78 -0.21 7.95 8.85
CA LYS A 78 0.08 8.70 7.62
C LYS A 78 1.58 8.97 7.65
N THR A 79 2.30 8.37 6.71
CA THR A 79 3.72 8.66 6.47
C THR A 79 3.91 10.17 6.39
N LYS A 80 4.55 10.74 7.43
CA LYS A 80 4.78 12.18 7.58
C LYS A 80 5.89 12.65 6.64
N VAL A 81 5.71 12.50 5.32
CA VAL A 81 6.59 13.18 4.38
C VAL A 81 6.12 14.63 4.27
N SER A 82 6.98 15.56 4.69
CA SER A 82 6.69 16.99 4.58
C SER A 82 6.60 17.39 3.11
N LYS A 83 5.53 18.12 2.74
CA LYS A 83 5.35 18.65 1.37
C LYS A 83 6.53 19.52 0.94
N THR A 84 7.20 20.20 1.87
CA THR A 84 8.39 21.01 1.59
C THR A 84 9.54 20.19 0.99
N ILE A 85 9.76 18.96 1.46
CA ILE A 85 10.81 18.07 0.94
C ILE A 85 10.50 17.64 -0.50
N ILE A 86 9.21 17.39 -0.79
CA ILE A 86 8.77 17.03 -2.14
C ILE A 86 9.02 18.20 -3.10
N TYR A 87 8.66 19.43 -2.69
CA TYR A 87 8.89 20.61 -3.52
C TYR A 87 10.37 20.92 -3.70
N SER A 88 11.23 20.73 -2.70
CA SER A 88 12.66 20.98 -2.83
C SER A 88 13.33 20.01 -3.79
N ILE A 89 12.98 18.72 -3.72
CA ILE A 89 13.49 17.71 -4.67
C ILE A 89 12.99 18.04 -6.09
N ALA A 90 11.70 18.33 -6.26
CA ALA A 90 11.15 18.68 -7.56
C ALA A 90 11.81 19.94 -8.18
N ALA A 91 12.06 20.97 -7.37
CA ALA A 91 12.75 22.18 -7.81
C ALA A 91 14.19 21.90 -8.24
N PHE A 92 14.91 21.03 -7.53
CA PHE A 92 16.27 20.64 -7.91
C PHE A 92 16.32 19.96 -9.29
N PHE A 93 15.44 18.98 -9.52
CA PHE A 93 15.37 18.29 -10.82
C PHE A 93 15.02 19.27 -11.95
N LEU A 94 14.01 20.14 -11.75
CA LEU A 94 13.61 21.11 -12.76
C LEU A 94 14.74 22.10 -13.10
N LEU A 95 15.44 22.60 -12.08
CA LEU A 95 16.58 23.50 -12.26
C LEU A 95 17.74 22.79 -12.99
N SER A 96 18.02 21.53 -12.65
CA SER A 96 19.07 20.75 -13.31
C SER A 96 18.77 20.50 -14.80
N ILE A 97 17.52 20.17 -15.15
CA ILE A 97 17.08 20.00 -16.53
C ILE A 97 17.23 21.32 -17.31
N VAL A 98 16.80 22.44 -16.72
CA VAL A 98 16.94 23.77 -17.34
C VAL A 98 18.41 24.12 -17.56
N ALA A 99 19.27 23.87 -16.57
CA ALA A 99 20.70 24.13 -16.68
C ALA A 99 21.36 23.30 -17.79
N ILE A 100 21.03 22.01 -17.89
CA ILE A 100 21.51 21.13 -18.96
C ILE A 100 20.99 21.62 -20.32
N MET A 101 19.72 22.00 -20.42
CA MET A 101 19.14 22.52 -21.65
C MET A 101 19.86 23.79 -22.14
N ILE A 102 20.10 24.76 -21.24
CA ILE A 102 20.87 25.97 -21.54
C ILE A 102 22.29 25.60 -21.99
N TYR A 103 22.96 24.69 -21.28
CA TYR A 103 24.30 24.24 -21.63
C TYR A 103 24.35 23.60 -23.03
N THR A 104 23.37 22.75 -23.37
CA THR A 104 23.31 22.11 -24.68
C THR A 104 23.06 23.11 -25.81
N ILE A 105 22.23 24.13 -25.59
CA ILE A 105 21.99 25.20 -26.58
C ILE A 105 23.24 26.07 -26.74
N ALA A 106 23.90 26.42 -25.63
CA ALA A 106 25.10 27.26 -25.65
C ALA A 106 26.31 26.56 -26.30
N ASN A 107 26.38 25.23 -26.23
CA ASN A 107 27.48 24.44 -26.80
C ASN A 107 27.12 23.70 -28.10
N SER A 108 25.85 23.74 -28.54
CA SER A 108 25.49 23.22 -29.85
C SER A 108 26.04 24.15 -30.91
N THR A 109 26.92 23.65 -31.77
CA THR A 109 27.22 24.29 -33.05
C THR A 109 25.96 24.15 -33.90
N LEU A 110 25.05 25.11 -33.77
CA LEU A 110 24.05 25.37 -34.79
C LEU A 110 24.85 25.68 -36.05
N SER A 111 24.87 24.72 -36.99
CA SER A 111 25.51 24.87 -38.30
C SER A 111 24.71 25.85 -39.15
N ASP A 112 24.63 27.10 -38.71
CA ASP A 112 24.17 28.24 -39.50
C ASP A 112 25.26 29.31 -39.42
N GLU A 113 25.86 29.57 -40.58
CA GLU A 113 27.09 30.33 -40.83
C GLU A 113 27.02 31.83 -40.48
N THR A 114 26.13 32.28 -39.57
CA THR A 114 25.90 33.73 -39.37
C THR A 114 25.67 34.20 -37.92
N PHE A 115 25.93 33.38 -36.90
CA PHE A 115 25.77 33.85 -35.52
C PHE A 115 26.92 33.40 -34.60
N GLU A 116 27.94 34.25 -34.51
CA GLU A 116 29.01 34.12 -33.51
C GLU A 116 28.47 34.54 -32.14
N VAL A 117 28.05 33.55 -31.35
CA VAL A 117 27.82 33.75 -29.91
C VAL A 117 29.19 33.77 -29.20
N PRO A 118 29.49 34.75 -28.33
CA PRO A 118 30.76 34.78 -27.64
C PRO A 118 30.92 33.53 -26.77
N SER A 119 31.96 32.74 -27.02
CA SER A 119 32.28 31.58 -26.20
C SER A 119 32.58 32.03 -24.77
N LEU A 120 31.64 31.87 -23.84
CA LEU A 120 31.86 32.10 -22.43
C LEU A 120 32.73 30.95 -21.91
N LYS A 121 34.06 31.13 -21.95
CA LYS A 121 35.02 30.19 -21.35
C LYS A 121 34.90 30.26 -19.83
N LEU A 122 33.95 29.52 -19.28
CA LEU A 122 33.87 29.29 -17.84
C LEU A 122 35.15 28.54 -17.41
N PRO A 123 35.91 29.03 -16.40
CA PRO A 123 37.15 28.42 -15.93
C PRO A 123 36.92 27.17 -15.08
N VAL A 124 35.85 26.43 -15.37
CA VAL A 124 35.42 25.23 -14.64
C VAL A 124 35.41 24.09 -15.64
N ASN A 125 36.15 23.02 -15.34
CA ASN A 125 36.34 21.87 -16.22
C ASN A 125 35.04 21.04 -16.30
N THR A 126 34.06 21.53 -17.06
CA THR A 126 32.71 20.93 -17.16
C THR A 126 32.71 19.58 -17.88
N GLN A 127 33.75 19.27 -18.65
CA GLN A 127 33.93 17.98 -19.34
C GLN A 127 34.01 16.77 -18.39
N GLU A 128 34.50 16.96 -17.15
CA GLU A 128 34.69 15.85 -16.22
C GLU A 128 33.38 15.40 -15.56
N PHE A 129 32.43 16.33 -15.38
CA PHE A 129 31.14 16.07 -14.74
C PHE A 129 29.99 15.86 -15.75
N ILE A 130 30.04 16.53 -16.91
CA ILE A 130 29.03 16.43 -17.98
C ILE A 130 29.56 15.51 -19.08
N THR A 131 29.65 14.22 -18.78
CA THR A 131 29.95 13.20 -19.79
C THR A 131 28.66 12.70 -20.45
N PRO A 132 28.71 12.20 -21.70
CA PRO A 132 27.53 11.61 -22.34
C PRO A 132 26.90 10.47 -21.53
N THR A 133 27.72 9.75 -20.76
CA THR A 133 27.27 8.67 -19.88
C THR A 133 26.50 9.20 -18.66
N SER A 134 26.95 10.29 -18.02
CA SER A 134 26.24 10.86 -16.87
C SER A 134 24.88 11.45 -17.26
N ILE A 135 24.79 12.10 -18.42
CA ILE A 135 23.51 12.61 -18.96
C ILE A 135 22.52 11.45 -19.23
N ARG A 136 22.99 10.34 -19.81
CA ARG A 136 22.13 9.16 -20.07
C ARG A 136 21.61 8.53 -18.78
N ILE A 137 22.47 8.41 -17.76
CA ILE A 137 22.07 7.87 -16.45
C ILE A 137 21.03 8.78 -15.79
N PHE A 138 21.24 10.11 -15.85
CA PHE A 138 20.30 11.08 -15.32
C PHE A 138 18.92 10.97 -15.96
N PHE A 139 18.83 10.96 -17.29
CA PHE A 139 17.56 10.77 -17.99
C PHE A 139 16.90 9.41 -17.73
N PHE A 140 17.70 8.35 -17.56
CA PHE A 140 17.16 7.03 -17.23
C PHE A 140 16.46 7.04 -15.86
N VAL A 141 17.08 7.67 -14.85
CA VAL A 141 16.47 7.83 -13.52
C VAL A 141 15.19 8.67 -13.59
N ASP A 142 15.21 9.77 -14.35
CA ASP A 142 14.03 10.64 -14.54
C ASP A 142 12.86 9.90 -15.20
N ILE A 143 13.11 9.09 -16.22
CA ILE A 143 12.07 8.29 -16.90
C ILE A 143 11.46 7.26 -15.95
N VAL A 144 12.29 6.59 -15.14
CA VAL A 144 11.81 5.61 -14.15
C VAL A 144 10.95 6.30 -13.08
N LEU A 145 11.39 7.46 -12.57
CA LEU A 145 10.60 8.26 -11.63
C LEU A 145 9.27 8.73 -12.22
N ALA A 146 9.27 9.16 -13.49
CA ALA A 146 8.07 9.57 -14.20
C ALA A 146 7.06 8.41 -14.35
N LEU A 147 7.54 7.20 -14.65
CA LEU A 147 6.71 6.00 -14.73
C LEU A 147 6.08 5.63 -13.38
N ILE A 148 6.87 5.65 -12.29
CA ILE A 148 6.36 5.40 -10.94
C ILE A 148 5.31 6.44 -10.55
N TYR A 149 5.55 7.71 -10.87
CA TYR A 149 4.60 8.78 -10.62
C TYR A 149 3.32 8.61 -11.44
N LEU A 150 3.44 8.23 -12.71
CA LEU A 150 2.30 7.96 -13.59
C LEU A 150 1.45 6.80 -13.08
N ASP A 151 2.07 5.69 -12.64
CA ASP A 151 1.36 4.57 -12.03
C ASP A 151 0.63 5.00 -10.75
N SER A 152 1.32 5.76 -9.89
CA SER A 152 0.71 6.32 -8.68
C SER A 152 -0.48 7.24 -8.98
N PHE A 153 -0.36 8.09 -10.01
CA PHE A 153 -1.41 9.01 -10.44
C PHE A 153 -2.64 8.27 -10.99
N LEU A 154 -2.43 7.19 -11.77
CA LEU A 154 -3.51 6.36 -12.31
C LEU A 154 -4.24 5.57 -11.22
N ARG A 155 -3.53 5.05 -10.22
CA ARG A 155 -4.14 4.34 -9.08
C ARG A 155 -5.03 5.23 -8.22
N ARG A 156 -4.66 6.51 -8.03
CA ARG A 156 -5.47 7.48 -7.27
C ARG A 156 -6.80 7.84 -7.93
N LYS A 157 -6.95 7.65 -9.25
CA LYS A 157 -8.21 7.90 -9.97
C LYS A 157 -9.19 6.72 -9.96
N LYS A 158 -8.76 5.54 -9.49
CA LYS A 158 -9.62 4.35 -9.34
C LYS A 158 -10.18 4.18 -7.93
N ALA A 159 -9.86 5.09 -7.00
CA ALA A 159 -10.41 5.13 -5.64
C ALA A 159 -11.44 6.26 -5.52
#